data_AF-A0A948BMZ9-F1
#
_entry.id   AF-A0A948BMZ9-F1
#
_cell.length_a   1.000
_cell.length_b   1.000
_cell.length_c   1.000
_cell.angle_alpha   90.00
_cell.angle_beta   90.00
_cell.angle_gamma   90.00
#
_symmetry.space_group_name_H-M   'P 1'
#
loop_
_entity.id
_entity.type
_entity.pdbx_description
1 polymer ?
#
loop_
_entity_poly.entity_id
_entity_poly.type
_entity_poly.pdbx_seq_one_letter_code
_entity_poly.pdbx_strand_id
1 'polypeptide(L)'
;SDYGSGLFPPEFYEAEMDILQRCIPDGSVGLQSKNSLFPPLLLNINKIVNIFSKIFSSDFYNRTRILRLDRVEPEVESVLPPGKCNCFEARIFVNQKQVLPEYPKDILQKQKLKLLFDKGAGRIFWEGVELTKKLGFYTSIRLGGRWHDSFSSALWKILHNDERSIKALGKWLHLPISQSWQISLEGTNCFDVYISMIAEEDIEIERLQANLMISERYPHWESGNAKGDFPSFRSDIGDDWDCVVSAGRESSSIGASFNAGHDNALPSVSLSFKGSSLQGSLNVLNSDLFHRARLLQYLVAERTKIQPGEYLCFHGRIAVL
;
A
#
# COMPACT_ATOMS: atom_id res chain seq x y z
N SER A 1 28.92 14.64 15.36
CA SER A 1 28.62 16.08 15.25
C SER A 1 29.16 16.77 16.49
N ASP A 2 29.02 18.09 16.61
CA ASP A 2 29.41 18.87 17.80
C ASP A 2 28.73 18.36 19.09
N TYR A 3 27.64 17.61 18.95
CA TYR A 3 26.86 17.00 20.02
C TYR A 3 27.20 15.53 20.32
N GLY A 4 28.21 14.96 19.66
CA GLY A 4 28.68 13.59 19.85
C GLY A 4 28.12 12.56 18.86
N SER A 5 28.22 11.28 19.22
CA SER A 5 27.70 10.12 18.47
C SER A 5 27.33 8.99 19.43
N GLY A 6 26.36 8.16 19.06
CA GLY A 6 25.93 7.01 19.86
C GLY A 6 25.47 5.83 19.00
N LEU A 7 25.24 4.70 19.64
CA LEU A 7 24.67 3.51 19.00
C LEU A 7 23.22 3.34 19.45
N PHE A 8 22.37 2.91 18.52
CA PHE A 8 21.03 2.45 18.89
C PHE A 8 21.12 1.15 19.69
N PRO A 9 20.19 0.94 20.64
CA PRO A 9 19.95 -0.38 21.19
C PRO A 9 19.67 -1.39 20.07
N PRO A 10 20.12 -2.65 20.21
CA PRO A 10 19.84 -3.69 19.23
C PRO A 10 18.34 -3.99 19.13
N GLU A 11 17.61 -3.82 20.23
CA GLU A 11 16.20 -4.12 20.37
C GLU A 11 15.33 -2.86 20.24
N PHE A 12 14.08 -3.06 19.83
CA PHE A 12 13.04 -2.04 19.88
C PHE A 12 12.13 -2.34 21.07
N TYR A 13 11.69 -1.30 21.77
CA TYR A 13 10.85 -1.42 22.97
C TYR A 13 9.36 -1.32 22.63
N GLU A 14 8.50 -1.57 23.61
CA GLU A 14 7.03 -1.42 23.46
C GLU A 14 6.59 0.01 23.14
N ALA A 15 7.37 0.99 23.58
CA ALA A 15 7.12 2.40 23.33
C ALA A 15 8.24 3.01 22.48
N GLU A 16 7.87 4.09 21.80
CA GLU A 16 8.84 4.96 21.14
C GLU A 16 9.82 5.54 22.18
N MET A 17 11.11 5.54 21.83
CA MET A 17 12.17 5.98 22.73
C MET A 17 13.02 7.10 22.12
N ASP A 18 13.13 8.22 22.84
CA ASP A 18 14.07 9.30 22.55
C ASP A 18 15.50 8.79 22.83
N ILE A 19 16.31 8.68 21.79
CA ILE A 19 17.67 8.14 21.88
C ILE A 19 18.66 9.21 22.32
N LEU A 20 18.41 10.47 21.97
CA LEU A 20 19.33 11.55 22.32
C LEU A 20 19.16 11.99 23.76
N GLN A 21 17.94 11.87 24.31
CA GLN A 21 17.57 12.42 25.62
C GLN A 21 17.92 13.91 25.74
N ARG A 22 17.99 14.59 24.58
CA ARG A 22 18.47 15.98 24.40
C ARG A 22 17.80 16.58 23.17
N CYS A 23 17.52 17.87 23.23
CA CYS A 23 17.02 18.65 22.10
C CYS A 23 18.21 19.32 21.38
N ILE A 24 18.33 19.15 20.07
CA ILE A 24 19.37 19.79 19.26
C ILE A 24 18.74 20.98 18.50
N PRO A 25 18.98 22.23 18.89
CA PRO A 25 18.27 23.40 18.36
C PRO A 25 18.80 23.87 16.99
N ASP A 26 20.02 23.47 16.63
CA ASP A 26 20.68 23.82 15.38
C ASP A 26 21.81 22.83 15.02
N GLY A 27 22.25 22.88 13.76
CA GLY A 27 23.30 22.03 13.23
C GLY A 27 22.77 20.73 12.65
N SER A 28 23.59 19.67 12.68
CA SER A 28 23.31 18.42 11.98
C SER A 28 23.11 17.23 12.91
N VAL A 29 21.99 16.52 12.69
CA VAL A 29 21.66 15.24 13.32
C VAL A 29 21.56 14.18 12.23
N GLY A 30 22.09 13.00 12.44
CA GLY A 30 22.09 11.99 11.40
C GLY A 30 22.10 10.56 11.89
N LEU A 31 21.77 9.68 10.94
CA LEU A 31 21.79 8.24 11.09
C LEU A 31 22.86 7.68 10.17
N GLN A 32 23.70 6.80 10.72
CA GLN A 32 24.68 6.06 9.95
C GLN A 32 24.49 4.58 10.20
N SER A 33 24.38 3.81 9.12
CA SER A 33 24.38 2.35 9.25
C SER A 33 25.79 1.84 9.54
N LYS A 34 25.89 0.76 10.32
CA LYS A 34 27.15 0.02 10.53
C LYS A 34 27.65 -0.64 9.25
N ASN A 35 26.72 -1.04 8.38
CA ASN A 35 27.04 -1.58 7.07
C ASN A 35 26.86 -0.48 6.02
N SER A 36 27.58 -0.59 4.90
CA SER A 36 27.46 0.36 3.81
C SER A 36 26.09 0.33 3.13
N LEU A 37 25.16 -0.59 3.48
CA LEU A 37 23.87 -0.82 2.81
C LEU A 37 22.88 0.35 2.89
N PHE A 38 23.04 1.26 3.85
CA PHE A 38 22.23 2.46 3.92
C PHE A 38 23.13 3.70 3.90
N PRO A 39 22.86 4.68 3.03
CA PRO A 39 23.63 5.90 3.02
C PRO A 39 23.42 6.64 4.35
N PRO A 40 24.46 7.32 4.87
CA PRO A 40 24.27 8.24 5.98
C PRO A 40 23.18 9.26 5.63
N LEU A 41 22.19 9.38 6.51
CA LEU A 41 21.16 10.40 6.45
C LEU A 41 21.53 11.51 7.42
N LEU A 42 21.60 12.74 6.94
CA LEU A 42 21.90 13.91 7.76
C LEU A 42 20.77 14.92 7.58
N LEU A 43 20.17 15.30 8.70
CA LEU A 43 19.21 16.38 8.82
C LEU A 43 19.94 17.60 9.37
N ASN A 44 20.03 18.64 8.56
CA ASN A 44 20.63 19.91 8.97
C ASN A 44 19.52 20.94 9.19
N ILE A 45 19.56 21.56 10.36
CA ILE A 45 18.62 22.59 10.77
C ILE A 45 19.36 23.88 11.09
N ASN A 46 18.83 24.98 10.60
CA ASN A 46 19.26 26.29 11.04
C ASN A 46 18.64 26.56 12.41
N LYS A 47 19.33 27.39 13.20
CA LYS A 47 18.80 27.84 14.49
C LYS A 47 17.50 28.62 14.27
N ILE A 48 16.39 27.99 14.63
CA ILE A 48 15.06 28.59 14.61
C ILE A 48 14.51 28.49 16.03
N VAL A 49 13.95 29.59 16.53
CA VAL A 49 13.35 29.63 17.87
C VAL A 49 12.30 28.52 17.97
N ASN A 50 12.31 27.80 19.10
CA ASN A 50 11.33 26.76 19.41
C ASN A 50 11.36 25.50 18.53
N ILE A 51 12.31 25.37 17.59
CA ILE A 51 12.48 24.15 16.79
C ILE A 51 13.71 23.39 17.30
N PHE A 52 13.57 22.08 17.47
CA PHE A 52 14.71 21.21 17.75
C PHE A 52 14.58 19.88 17.02
N SER A 53 15.72 19.24 16.82
CA SER A 53 15.83 17.91 16.24
C SER A 53 16.11 16.87 17.31
N LYS A 54 15.57 15.67 17.08
CA LYS A 54 15.72 14.49 17.92
C LYS A 54 15.91 13.23 17.10
N ILE A 55 16.46 12.20 17.74
CA ILE A 55 16.52 10.85 17.19
C ILE A 55 15.65 9.95 18.04
N PHE A 56 14.70 9.26 17.42
CA PHE A 56 13.88 8.27 18.09
C PHE A 56 14.13 6.87 17.51
N SER A 57 13.84 5.87 18.34
CA SER A 57 13.48 4.54 17.87
C SER A 57 11.98 4.37 18.06
N SER A 58 11.28 3.91 17.03
CA SER A 58 9.87 3.57 17.14
C SER A 58 9.64 2.43 18.13
N ASP A 59 8.39 2.03 18.32
CA ASP A 59 8.05 0.78 18.98
C ASP A 59 8.55 -0.47 18.22
N PHE A 60 8.44 -1.64 18.86
CA PHE A 60 8.86 -2.93 18.32
C PHE A 60 8.03 -3.41 17.13
N TYR A 61 6.85 -2.83 16.91
CA TYR A 61 6.00 -3.14 15.76
C TYR A 61 6.51 -2.42 14.51
N ASN A 62 6.88 -1.15 14.64
CA ASN A 62 7.29 -0.30 13.52
C ASN A 62 8.78 -0.44 13.15
N ARG A 63 9.63 -0.85 14.11
CA ARG A 63 11.08 -1.12 13.94
C ARG A 63 11.85 -0.10 13.08
N THR A 64 11.54 1.19 13.25
CA THR A 64 12.09 2.29 12.45
C THR A 64 12.93 3.24 13.31
N ARG A 65 14.03 3.75 12.75
CA ARG A 65 14.81 4.86 13.33
C ARG A 65 14.34 6.17 12.72
N ILE A 66 14.06 7.14 13.58
CA ILE A 66 13.35 8.37 13.20
C ILE A 66 14.27 9.56 13.45
N LEU A 67 14.47 10.39 12.44
CA LEU A 67 14.94 11.77 12.58
C LEU A 67 13.71 12.66 12.70
N ARG A 68 13.49 13.28 13.85
CA ARG A 68 12.30 14.08 14.14
C ARG A 68 12.67 15.56 14.28
N LEU A 69 11.79 16.43 13.77
CA LEU A 69 11.77 17.86 14.08
C LEU A 69 10.54 18.16 14.89
N ASP A 70 10.73 18.77 16.04
CA ASP A 70 9.68 19.21 16.93
C ASP A 70 9.70 20.72 17.03
N ARG A 71 8.52 21.34 16.94
CA ARG A 71 8.31 22.75 17.27
C ARG A 71 7.52 22.81 18.56
N VAL A 72 8.07 23.42 19.60
CA VAL A 72 7.45 23.50 20.92
C VAL A 72 7.13 24.95 21.25
N GLU A 73 5.85 25.28 21.26
CA GLU A 73 5.34 26.61 21.58
C GLU A 73 4.33 26.54 22.73
N PRO A 74 4.17 27.63 23.50
CA PRO A 74 3.05 27.76 24.42
C PRO A 74 1.73 27.55 23.69
N GLU A 75 0.76 26.87 24.31
CA GLU A 75 -0.54 26.51 23.70
C GLU A 75 -1.29 27.70 23.08
N VAL A 76 -1.10 28.90 23.63
CA VAL A 76 -1.67 30.17 23.16
C VAL A 76 -1.07 30.62 21.81
N GLU A 77 0.17 30.25 21.53
CA GLU A 77 0.91 30.58 20.30
C GLU A 77 0.85 29.45 19.24
N SER A 78 0.39 28.25 19.63
CA SER A 78 0.26 27.08 18.75
C SER A 78 -0.86 27.19 17.70
N VAL A 79 -1.69 28.23 17.75
CA VAL A 79 -2.79 28.44 16.80
C VAL A 79 -2.26 29.11 15.53
N LEU A 80 -2.07 28.33 14.48
CA LEU A 80 -1.67 28.85 13.17
C LEU A 80 -2.79 29.70 12.55
N PRO A 81 -2.50 30.93 12.10
CA PRO A 81 -3.50 31.76 11.43
C PRO A 81 -3.92 31.16 10.07
N PRO A 82 -5.13 31.48 9.57
CA PRO A 82 -5.54 31.08 8.23
C PRO A 82 -4.53 31.57 7.17
N GLY A 83 -4.08 30.66 6.31
CA GLY A 83 -3.16 30.98 5.21
C GLY A 83 -1.93 30.08 5.18
N LYS A 84 -0.92 30.49 4.40
CA LYS A 84 0.33 29.74 4.27
C LYS A 84 1.24 30.04 5.45
N CYS A 85 1.50 29.04 6.29
CA CYS A 85 2.44 29.12 7.40
C CYS A 85 3.66 28.23 7.14
N ASN A 86 4.87 28.77 7.33
CA ASN A 86 6.09 27.97 7.30
C ASN A 86 6.30 27.33 8.68
N CYS A 87 6.08 26.03 8.80
CA CYS A 87 6.19 25.33 10.08
C CYS A 87 7.63 24.89 10.39
N PHE A 88 8.35 24.41 9.37
CA PHE A 88 9.72 23.89 9.50
C PHE A 88 10.52 24.20 8.23
N GLU A 89 11.82 24.40 8.39
CA GLU A 89 12.79 24.39 7.30
C GLU A 89 13.96 23.49 7.71
N ALA A 90 14.30 22.52 6.87
CA ALA A 90 15.43 21.64 7.09
C ALA A 90 16.02 21.18 5.77
N ARG A 91 17.32 20.85 5.79
CA ARG A 91 18.03 20.30 4.63
C ARG A 91 18.39 18.85 4.94
N ILE A 92 17.95 17.94 4.08
CA ILE A 92 18.28 16.52 4.18
C ILE A 92 19.42 16.23 3.21
N PHE A 93 20.54 15.76 3.74
CA PHE A 93 21.67 15.29 2.96
C PHE A 93 21.68 13.77 2.99
N VAL A 94 21.73 13.19 1.79
CA VAL A 94 21.96 11.77 1.58
C VAL A 94 23.31 11.66 0.89
N ASN A 95 24.33 11.16 1.57
CA ASN A 95 25.64 10.98 0.93
C ASN A 95 25.57 9.75 0.01
N GLN A 96 25.16 9.97 -1.24
CA GLN A 96 25.00 8.92 -2.23
C GLN A 96 26.36 8.46 -2.76
N LYS A 97 26.76 7.26 -2.34
CA LYS A 97 27.53 6.34 -3.20
C LYS A 97 26.81 5.02 -3.45
N GLN A 98 25.50 4.98 -3.19
CA GLN A 98 24.69 3.79 -3.44
C GLN A 98 23.59 4.07 -4.44
N VAL A 99 23.60 3.25 -5.49
CA VAL A 99 22.45 2.99 -6.33
C VAL A 99 21.34 2.52 -5.40
N LEU A 100 20.29 3.33 -5.22
CA LEU A 100 19.06 2.83 -4.58
C LEU A 100 18.68 1.55 -5.34
N PRO A 101 18.38 0.43 -4.66
CA PRO A 101 17.97 -0.77 -5.37
C PRO A 101 16.78 -0.40 -6.26
N GLU A 102 16.99 -0.52 -7.57
CA GLU A 102 15.91 -0.35 -8.52
C GLU A 102 14.92 -1.48 -8.21
N TYR A 103 13.75 -1.11 -7.70
CA TYR A 103 12.74 -2.09 -7.40
C TYR A 103 12.30 -2.74 -8.71
N PRO A 104 12.16 -4.07 -8.74
CA PRO A 104 11.85 -4.75 -9.98
C PRO A 104 10.47 -4.30 -10.46
N LYS A 105 10.47 -3.72 -11.65
CA LYS A 105 9.26 -3.36 -12.40
C LYS A 105 9.18 -4.27 -13.59
N ASP A 106 7.96 -4.64 -13.94
CA ASP A 106 7.76 -5.53 -15.07
C ASP A 106 6.40 -5.33 -15.71
N ILE A 107 6.32 -5.73 -16.97
CA ILE A 107 5.22 -5.38 -17.84
C ILE A 107 4.71 -6.64 -18.52
N LEU A 108 3.42 -6.91 -18.32
CA LEU A 108 2.66 -7.81 -19.19
C LEU A 108 1.83 -6.97 -20.14
N GLN A 109 2.01 -7.18 -21.44
CA GLN A 109 1.27 -6.41 -22.45
C GLN A 109 0.85 -7.29 -23.60
N LYS A 110 -0.41 -7.12 -24.01
CA LYS A 110 -0.93 -7.70 -25.24
C LYS A 110 -1.97 -6.78 -25.87
N GLN A 111 -1.70 -6.38 -27.11
CA GLN A 111 -2.52 -5.42 -27.84
C GLN A 111 -2.77 -4.14 -27.02
N LYS A 112 -4.03 -3.89 -26.66
CA LYS A 112 -4.48 -2.71 -25.93
C LYS A 112 -4.27 -2.83 -24.42
N LEU A 113 -4.22 -4.05 -23.90
CA LEU A 113 -4.15 -4.32 -22.48
C LEU A 113 -2.70 -4.36 -21.99
N LYS A 114 -2.42 -3.66 -20.90
CA LYS A 114 -1.12 -3.64 -20.24
C LYS A 114 -1.29 -3.69 -18.73
N LEU A 115 -0.50 -4.51 -18.05
CA LEU A 115 -0.28 -4.48 -16.62
C LEU A 115 1.18 -4.13 -16.34
N LEU A 116 1.38 -3.10 -15.53
CA LEU A 116 2.67 -2.76 -14.94
C LEU A 116 2.67 -3.23 -13.50
N PHE A 117 3.51 -4.20 -13.18
CA PHE A 117 3.76 -4.61 -11.81
C PHE A 117 4.85 -3.72 -11.20
N ASP A 118 4.54 -3.04 -10.10
CA ASP A 118 5.45 -2.13 -9.39
C ASP A 118 5.29 -2.33 -7.88
N LYS A 119 6.30 -2.92 -7.24
CA LYS A 119 6.38 -3.10 -5.77
C LYS A 119 5.15 -3.76 -5.13
N GLY A 120 4.50 -4.74 -5.75
CA GLY A 120 3.29 -5.35 -5.17
C GLY A 120 2.00 -4.61 -5.48
N ALA A 121 2.02 -3.71 -6.45
CA ALA A 121 0.84 -3.13 -7.08
C ALA A 121 0.80 -3.49 -8.57
N GLY A 122 -0.37 -3.84 -9.08
CA GLY A 122 -0.64 -4.01 -10.51
C GLY A 122 -1.39 -2.81 -11.07
N ARG A 123 -0.74 -2.01 -11.90
CA ARG A 123 -1.37 -0.88 -12.60
C ARG A 123 -1.84 -1.35 -13.97
N ILE A 124 -3.12 -1.18 -14.28
CA ILE A 124 -3.75 -1.69 -15.49
C ILE A 124 -4.08 -0.53 -16.43
N PHE A 125 -3.72 -0.70 -17.69
CA PHE A 125 -3.92 0.26 -18.76
C PHE A 125 -4.64 -0.38 -19.94
N TRP A 126 -5.45 0.43 -20.62
CA TRP A 126 -6.09 0.10 -21.88
C TRP A 126 -5.84 1.21 -22.90
N GLU A 127 -5.23 0.86 -24.04
CA GLU A 127 -4.84 1.84 -25.08
C GLU A 127 -4.01 3.01 -24.54
N GLY A 128 -3.15 2.73 -23.55
CA GLY A 128 -2.31 3.74 -22.89
C GLY A 128 -3.02 4.56 -21.82
N VAL A 129 -4.33 4.42 -21.63
CA VAL A 129 -5.10 5.06 -20.55
C VAL A 129 -5.07 4.18 -19.31
N GLU A 130 -4.64 4.72 -18.18
CA GLU A 130 -4.67 3.98 -16.90
C GLU A 130 -6.11 3.85 -16.39
N LEU A 131 -6.53 2.60 -16.16
CA LEU A 131 -7.86 2.28 -15.60
C LEU A 131 -7.81 2.24 -14.07
N THR A 132 -6.66 1.83 -13.53
CA THR A 132 -6.38 1.80 -12.10
C THR A 132 -6.06 3.17 -11.51
N LYS A 133 -6.16 3.32 -10.19
CA LYS A 133 -5.78 4.55 -9.47
C LYS A 133 -5.06 4.19 -8.17
N LYS A 134 -4.13 5.05 -7.73
CA LYS A 134 -3.34 4.91 -6.48
C LYS A 134 -2.68 3.54 -6.36
N LEU A 135 -3.18 2.65 -5.49
CA LEU A 135 -2.61 1.33 -5.20
C LEU A 135 -2.88 0.31 -6.33
N GLY A 136 -3.79 0.61 -7.26
CA GLY A 136 -4.14 -0.27 -8.37
C GLY A 136 -4.67 -1.61 -7.91
N PHE A 137 -4.14 -2.71 -8.46
CA PHE A 137 -4.40 -4.05 -7.97
C PHE A 137 -3.43 -4.41 -6.85
N TYR A 138 -3.94 -4.70 -5.65
CA TYR A 138 -3.11 -4.93 -4.48
C TYR A 138 -3.78 -5.82 -3.44
N THR A 139 -3.02 -6.36 -2.48
CA THR A 139 -3.58 -7.10 -1.34
C THR A 139 -3.34 -6.34 -0.03
N SER A 140 -4.12 -6.64 0.99
CA SER A 140 -3.84 -6.18 2.36
C SER A 140 -4.22 -7.21 3.39
N ILE A 141 -3.51 -7.20 4.50
CA ILE A 141 -3.73 -8.09 5.63
C ILE A 141 -3.88 -7.21 6.87
N ARG A 142 -4.97 -7.42 7.62
CA ARG A 142 -5.17 -6.75 8.90
C ARG A 142 -4.68 -7.66 10.03
N LEU A 143 -3.73 -7.16 10.82
CA LEU A 143 -3.12 -7.89 11.92
C LEU A 143 -2.79 -6.92 13.05
N GLY A 144 -3.12 -7.30 14.30
CA GLY A 144 -2.88 -6.45 15.47
C GLY A 144 -3.54 -5.08 15.35
N GLY A 145 -4.74 -5.03 14.76
CA GLY A 145 -5.49 -3.80 14.51
C GLY A 145 -4.96 -2.90 13.40
N ARG A 146 -3.90 -3.28 12.66
CA ARG A 146 -3.30 -2.45 11.59
C ARG A 146 -3.38 -3.13 10.22
N TRP A 147 -3.50 -2.33 9.16
CA TRP A 147 -3.43 -2.80 7.78
C TRP A 147 -1.97 -2.84 7.29
N HIS A 148 -1.61 -3.94 6.64
CA HIS A 148 -0.35 -4.13 5.95
C HIS A 148 -0.64 -4.42 4.48
N ASP A 149 -0.42 -3.43 3.61
CA ASP A 149 -0.68 -3.58 2.17
C ASP A 149 0.55 -4.08 1.40
N SER A 150 0.30 -4.76 0.28
CA SER A 150 1.37 -5.31 -0.57
C SER A 150 2.27 -4.25 -1.17
N PHE A 151 1.78 -3.02 -1.40
CA PHE A 151 2.53 -1.99 -2.10
C PHE A 151 3.56 -1.28 -1.20
N SER A 152 3.16 -0.94 0.02
CA SER A 152 3.94 -0.12 0.95
C SER A 152 4.72 -0.94 1.97
N SER A 153 4.23 -2.13 2.34
CA SER A 153 4.69 -2.87 3.52
C SER A 153 5.51 -4.12 3.21
N ALA A 154 5.56 -4.55 1.95
CA ALA A 154 6.29 -5.75 1.52
C ALA A 154 7.51 -5.43 0.65
N LEU A 155 8.55 -6.24 0.78
CA LEU A 155 9.69 -6.25 -0.15
C LEU A 155 9.44 -7.24 -1.27
N TRP A 156 9.49 -6.77 -2.51
CA TRP A 156 9.16 -7.56 -3.70
C TRP A 156 10.39 -7.95 -4.50
N LYS A 157 10.37 -9.20 -4.98
CA LYS A 157 11.28 -9.72 -5.98
C LYS A 157 10.49 -10.37 -7.11
N ILE A 158 10.86 -10.09 -8.35
CA ILE A 158 10.35 -10.83 -9.51
C ILE A 158 11.19 -12.10 -9.65
N LEU A 159 10.51 -13.25 -9.62
CA LEU A 159 11.14 -14.56 -9.68
C LEU A 159 11.26 -15.04 -11.12
N HIS A 160 10.22 -14.81 -11.91
CA HIS A 160 10.14 -15.20 -13.31
C HIS A 160 9.27 -14.21 -14.06
N ASN A 161 9.65 -13.93 -15.30
CA ASN A 161 8.85 -13.16 -16.23
C ASN A 161 9.02 -13.67 -17.65
N ASP A 162 7.91 -13.72 -18.37
CA ASP A 162 7.88 -13.95 -19.81
C ASP A 162 6.75 -13.13 -20.45
N GLU A 163 6.57 -13.29 -21.75
CA GLU A 163 5.56 -12.54 -22.51
C GLU A 163 4.11 -12.81 -22.04
N ARG A 164 3.87 -13.88 -21.27
CA ARG A 164 2.55 -14.31 -20.85
C ARG A 164 2.33 -14.26 -19.35
N SER A 165 3.37 -14.22 -18.52
CA SER A 165 3.22 -14.27 -17.07
C SER A 165 4.31 -13.56 -16.29
N ILE A 166 3.94 -13.03 -15.13
CA ILE A 166 4.84 -12.53 -14.09
C ILE A 166 4.63 -13.38 -12.85
N LYS A 167 5.72 -13.88 -12.28
CA LYS A 167 5.75 -14.47 -10.95
C LYS A 167 6.59 -13.62 -10.02
N ALA A 168 6.00 -13.14 -8.93
CA ALA A 168 6.64 -12.28 -7.96
C ALA A 168 6.46 -12.81 -6.52
N LEU A 169 7.44 -12.53 -5.66
CA LEU A 169 7.42 -12.89 -4.24
C LEU A 169 7.56 -11.61 -3.41
N GLY A 170 6.57 -11.35 -2.56
CA GLY A 170 6.56 -10.29 -1.57
C GLY A 170 6.82 -10.86 -0.18
N LYS A 171 7.77 -10.29 0.57
CA LYS A 171 8.02 -10.67 1.97
C LYS A 171 7.80 -9.47 2.88
N TRP A 172 6.99 -9.65 3.92
CA TRP A 172 6.86 -8.66 4.99
C TRP A 172 8.01 -8.88 5.97
N LEU A 173 8.82 -7.84 6.22
CA LEU A 173 10.01 -7.98 7.07
C LEU A 173 9.68 -8.20 8.56
N HIS A 174 8.47 -7.86 8.98
CA HIS A 174 8.06 -7.83 10.38
C HIS A 174 6.89 -8.77 10.68
N LEU A 175 6.44 -9.52 9.68
CA LEU A 175 5.38 -10.51 9.82
C LEU A 175 5.93 -11.85 9.32
N PRO A 176 5.56 -12.98 9.94
CA PRO A 176 5.99 -14.31 9.51
C PRO A 176 5.20 -14.77 8.28
N ILE A 177 5.04 -13.89 7.29
CA ILE A 177 4.28 -14.14 6.07
C ILE A 177 5.01 -13.63 4.83
N SER A 178 4.85 -14.38 3.75
CA SER A 178 5.20 -13.97 2.40
C SER A 178 4.00 -14.18 1.47
N GLN A 179 3.98 -13.51 0.32
CA GLN A 179 3.00 -13.76 -0.75
C GLN A 179 3.70 -14.06 -2.07
N SER A 180 3.26 -15.12 -2.74
CA SER A 180 3.65 -15.44 -4.11
C SER A 180 2.50 -15.06 -5.03
N TRP A 181 2.76 -14.16 -5.97
CA TRP A 181 1.83 -13.73 -7.00
C TRP A 181 2.22 -14.33 -8.32
N GLN A 182 1.25 -14.89 -9.03
CA GLN A 182 1.37 -15.27 -10.42
C GLN A 182 0.25 -14.59 -11.20
N ILE A 183 0.63 -13.72 -12.13
CA ILE A 183 -0.28 -12.99 -12.99
C ILE A 183 -0.01 -13.45 -14.41
N SER A 184 -1.05 -13.91 -15.13
CA SER A 184 -0.91 -14.40 -16.49
C SER A 184 -1.89 -13.70 -17.43
N LEU A 185 -1.46 -13.39 -18.65
CA LEU A 185 -2.32 -12.91 -19.73
C LEU A 185 -3.15 -14.06 -20.31
N GLU A 186 -4.47 -13.95 -20.20
CA GLU A 186 -5.43 -14.84 -20.86
C GLU A 186 -6.18 -14.08 -21.96
N GLY A 187 -6.18 -14.62 -23.19
CA GLY A 187 -6.84 -13.94 -24.31
C GLY A 187 -6.16 -12.60 -24.68
N THR A 188 -6.94 -11.56 -24.98
CA THR A 188 -6.46 -10.22 -25.36
C THR A 188 -6.84 -9.14 -24.35
N ASN A 189 -7.65 -9.47 -23.35
CA ASN A 189 -8.32 -8.50 -22.49
C ASN A 189 -8.50 -8.99 -21.04
N CYS A 190 -7.78 -10.03 -20.62
CA CYS A 190 -7.92 -10.62 -19.29
C CYS A 190 -6.57 -10.95 -18.66
N PHE A 191 -6.48 -10.72 -17.34
CA PHE A 191 -5.43 -11.25 -16.48
C PHE A 191 -6.02 -12.34 -15.59
N ASP A 192 -5.43 -13.53 -15.57
CA ASP A 192 -5.64 -14.52 -14.51
C ASP A 192 -4.64 -14.23 -13.39
N VAL A 193 -5.13 -14.19 -12.16
CA VAL A 193 -4.37 -13.77 -10.99
C VAL A 193 -4.47 -14.83 -9.91
N TYR A 194 -3.33 -15.35 -9.50
CA TYR A 194 -3.20 -16.37 -8.47
C TYR A 194 -2.26 -15.87 -7.36
N ILE A 195 -2.77 -15.77 -6.13
CA ILE A 195 -2.06 -15.23 -4.97
C ILE A 195 -2.07 -16.25 -3.85
N SER A 196 -0.90 -16.80 -3.55
CA SER A 196 -0.68 -17.63 -2.35
C SER A 196 -0.04 -16.79 -1.24
N MET A 197 -0.42 -17.05 0.01
CA MET A 197 0.32 -16.63 1.20
C MET A 197 1.05 -17.84 1.77
N ILE A 198 2.28 -17.61 2.22
CA ILE A 198 3.11 -18.58 2.91
C ILE A 198 3.27 -18.08 4.33
N ALA A 199 2.70 -18.79 5.30
CA ALA A 199 2.89 -18.53 6.72
C ALA A 199 4.09 -19.33 7.22
N GLU A 200 5.07 -18.65 7.81
CA GLU A 200 6.28 -19.26 8.38
C GLU A 200 6.04 -19.72 9.83
N GLU A 201 5.11 -19.06 10.53
CA GLU A 201 4.74 -19.31 11.92
C GLU A 201 3.22 -19.23 12.11
N ASP A 202 2.73 -19.65 13.28
CA ASP A 202 1.35 -19.44 13.70
C ASP A 202 1.02 -17.94 13.74
N ILE A 203 -0.06 -17.55 13.06
CA ILE A 203 -0.47 -16.15 12.96
C ILE A 203 -1.99 -16.02 13.00
N GLU A 204 -2.49 -15.06 13.78
CA GLU A 204 -3.91 -14.70 13.78
C GLU A 204 -4.12 -13.50 12.85
N ILE A 205 -4.77 -13.74 11.72
CA ILE A 205 -5.17 -12.69 10.79
C ILE A 205 -6.58 -12.22 11.13
N GLU A 206 -6.79 -10.91 11.17
CA GLU A 206 -8.12 -10.33 11.43
C GLU A 206 -8.92 -10.29 10.14
N ARG A 207 -8.29 -9.85 9.04
CA ARG A 207 -8.88 -9.76 7.70
C ARG A 207 -7.82 -9.93 6.63
N LEU A 208 -8.23 -10.41 5.46
CA LEU A 208 -7.41 -10.46 4.26
C LEU A 208 -8.23 -9.98 3.06
N GLN A 209 -7.61 -9.15 2.22
CA GLN A 209 -8.29 -8.60 1.05
C GLN A 209 -7.41 -8.57 -0.19
N ALA A 210 -8.03 -8.77 -1.36
CA ALA A 210 -7.49 -8.45 -2.67
C ALA A 210 -8.38 -7.37 -3.29
N ASN A 211 -7.79 -6.26 -3.70
CA ASN A 211 -8.47 -5.06 -4.13
C ASN A 211 -8.01 -4.64 -5.52
N LEU A 212 -8.95 -4.24 -6.35
CA LEU A 212 -8.69 -3.54 -7.60
C LEU A 212 -9.24 -2.12 -7.48
N MET A 213 -8.34 -1.17 -7.23
CA MET A 213 -8.65 0.25 -7.09
C MET A 213 -8.62 0.92 -8.48
N ILE A 214 -9.78 1.36 -8.95
CA ILE A 214 -10.01 1.92 -10.27
C ILE A 214 -10.42 3.39 -10.23
N SER A 215 -10.32 4.05 -11.38
CA SER A 215 -10.63 5.46 -11.54
C SER A 215 -12.04 5.82 -11.05
N GLU A 216 -12.18 6.98 -10.40
CA GLU A 216 -13.49 7.55 -10.06
C GLU A 216 -14.37 7.87 -11.28
N ARG A 217 -13.76 7.87 -12.48
CA ARG A 217 -14.45 8.08 -13.74
C ARG A 217 -15.46 7.00 -14.06
N TYR A 218 -15.44 5.84 -13.39
CA TYR A 218 -16.50 4.84 -13.53
C TYR A 218 -17.75 5.27 -12.76
N PRO A 219 -18.86 5.60 -13.46
CA PRO A 219 -20.10 6.02 -12.80
C PRO A 219 -20.95 4.85 -12.29
N HIS A 220 -20.80 3.65 -12.86
CA HIS A 220 -21.69 2.52 -12.58
C HIS A 220 -20.93 1.32 -12.02
N TRP A 221 -21.60 0.58 -11.13
CA TRP A 221 -21.14 -0.70 -10.62
C TRP A 221 -22.05 -1.83 -11.07
N GLU A 222 -21.50 -3.05 -11.07
CA GLU A 222 -22.17 -4.29 -11.41
C GLU A 222 -21.80 -5.37 -10.39
N SER A 223 -22.77 -6.21 -10.01
CA SER A 223 -22.60 -7.33 -9.07
C SER A 223 -23.59 -8.43 -9.41
N GLY A 224 -23.14 -9.47 -10.13
CA GLY A 224 -24.02 -10.47 -10.70
C GLY A 224 -25.09 -9.84 -11.61
N ASN A 225 -26.37 -9.98 -11.24
CA ASN A 225 -27.49 -9.37 -11.98
C ASN A 225 -27.86 -7.96 -11.50
N ALA A 226 -27.26 -7.49 -10.41
CA ALA A 226 -27.50 -6.16 -9.89
C ALA A 226 -26.55 -5.14 -10.53
N LYS A 227 -27.07 -3.93 -10.76
CA LYS A 227 -26.30 -2.78 -11.25
C LYS A 227 -26.83 -1.50 -10.63
N GLY A 228 -25.99 -0.48 -10.56
CA GLY A 228 -26.39 0.83 -10.06
C GLY A 228 -25.30 1.87 -10.23
N ASP A 229 -25.57 3.06 -9.71
CA ASP A 229 -24.62 4.17 -9.74
C ASP A 229 -23.73 4.14 -8.50
N PHE A 230 -22.46 4.48 -8.67
CA PHE A 230 -21.59 4.77 -7.54
C PHE A 230 -22.04 6.06 -6.85
N PRO A 231 -22.23 6.06 -5.52
CA PRO A 231 -22.54 7.29 -4.81
C PRO A 231 -21.35 8.25 -4.80
N SER A 232 -21.61 9.48 -4.36
CA SER A 232 -20.56 10.46 -4.09
C SER A 232 -19.65 9.99 -2.97
N PHE A 233 -18.36 10.33 -3.05
CA PHE A 233 -17.40 10.05 -1.99
C PHE A 233 -17.78 10.81 -0.71
N ARG A 234 -17.70 10.14 0.44
CA ARG A 234 -18.03 10.73 1.74
C ARG A 234 -16.77 11.04 2.55
N SER A 235 -16.88 11.98 3.49
CA SER A 235 -15.79 12.38 4.39
C SER A 235 -15.77 11.62 5.71
N ASP A 236 -16.85 10.92 6.05
CA ASP A 236 -17.07 10.24 7.34
C ASP A 236 -16.79 8.73 7.28
N ILE A 237 -15.87 8.33 6.40
CA ILE A 237 -15.53 6.93 6.15
C ILE A 237 -14.23 6.60 6.91
N GLY A 238 -14.27 5.53 7.71
CA GLY A 238 -13.10 5.01 8.43
C GLY A 238 -12.24 4.05 7.60
N ASP A 239 -11.44 3.23 8.29
CA ASP A 239 -10.47 2.29 7.70
C ASP A 239 -11.06 1.23 6.74
N ASP A 240 -12.38 0.99 6.81
CA ASP A 240 -13.06 -0.08 6.09
C ASP A 240 -13.69 0.35 4.76
N TRP A 241 -13.52 1.63 4.41
CA TRP A 241 -14.10 2.23 3.22
C TRP A 241 -15.64 2.17 3.18
N ASP A 242 -16.25 2.81 2.19
CA ASP A 242 -17.71 2.87 2.06
C ASP A 242 -18.18 1.73 1.17
N CYS A 243 -18.70 0.68 1.79
CA CYS A 243 -19.26 -0.47 1.08
C CYS A 243 -20.55 -0.06 0.38
N VAL A 244 -20.53 -0.04 -0.96
CA VAL A 244 -21.67 0.32 -1.80
C VAL A 244 -22.56 -0.91 -1.99
N VAL A 245 -21.94 -2.05 -2.30
CA VAL A 245 -22.63 -3.33 -2.46
C VAL A 245 -21.73 -4.44 -1.94
N SER A 246 -22.29 -5.33 -1.14
CA SER A 246 -21.69 -6.63 -0.84
C SER A 246 -22.40 -7.68 -1.68
N ALA A 247 -21.66 -8.30 -2.59
CA ALA A 247 -22.18 -9.37 -3.41
C ALA A 247 -22.41 -10.59 -2.51
N GLY A 248 -23.63 -11.13 -2.53
CA GLY A 248 -23.94 -12.36 -1.81
C GLY A 248 -23.02 -13.50 -2.23
N ARG A 249 -22.95 -14.57 -1.43
CA ARG A 249 -22.05 -15.72 -1.64
C ARG A 249 -22.20 -16.41 -3.01
N GLU A 250 -23.31 -16.18 -3.71
CA GLU A 250 -23.59 -16.75 -5.04
C GLU A 250 -22.99 -15.93 -6.20
N SER A 251 -22.57 -14.69 -5.97
CA SER A 251 -21.96 -13.86 -7.01
C SER A 251 -20.48 -14.21 -7.17
N SER A 252 -20.10 -14.61 -8.38
CA SER A 252 -18.71 -14.92 -8.74
C SER A 252 -17.97 -13.76 -9.40
N SER A 253 -18.65 -12.63 -9.65
CA SER A 253 -18.05 -11.44 -10.25
C SER A 253 -18.70 -10.13 -9.81
N ILE A 254 -17.89 -9.09 -9.82
CA ILE A 254 -18.26 -7.69 -9.64
C ILE A 254 -17.55 -6.84 -10.69
N GLY A 255 -18.09 -5.67 -11.01
CA GLY A 255 -17.55 -4.84 -12.06
C GLY A 255 -17.88 -3.37 -11.92
N ALA A 256 -17.28 -2.59 -12.80
CA ALA A 256 -17.53 -1.18 -12.97
C ALA A 256 -17.51 -0.84 -14.46
N SER A 257 -18.46 -0.02 -14.88
CA SER A 257 -18.68 0.27 -16.29
C SER A 257 -18.94 1.75 -16.53
N PHE A 258 -18.74 2.15 -17.77
CA PHE A 258 -19.09 3.47 -18.28
C PHE A 258 -20.15 3.26 -19.38
N ASN A 259 -21.21 4.06 -19.40
CA ASN A 259 -22.21 3.93 -20.46
C ASN A 259 -21.59 4.22 -21.83
N ALA A 260 -21.72 3.26 -22.76
CA ALA A 260 -21.23 3.39 -24.11
C ALA A 260 -21.87 4.61 -24.82
N GLY A 261 -21.07 5.40 -25.54
CA GLY A 261 -21.55 6.51 -26.37
C GLY A 261 -21.04 7.91 -26.02
N HIS A 262 -20.21 8.06 -24.98
CA HIS A 262 -19.54 9.33 -24.67
C HIS A 262 -18.10 9.36 -25.18
N ASP A 263 -17.67 10.51 -25.73
CA ASP A 263 -16.26 10.80 -25.98
C ASP A 263 -15.50 10.67 -24.65
N ASN A 264 -14.45 9.84 -24.62
CA ASN A 264 -13.70 9.40 -23.42
C ASN A 264 -14.36 8.33 -22.52
N ALA A 265 -15.28 7.52 -23.02
CA ALA A 265 -15.72 6.33 -22.29
C ALA A 265 -14.53 5.41 -21.95
N LEU A 266 -14.48 4.92 -20.71
CA LEU A 266 -13.52 3.89 -20.30
C LEU A 266 -14.12 2.49 -20.55
N PRO A 267 -13.30 1.49 -20.91
CA PRO A 267 -13.78 0.12 -21.03
C PRO A 267 -14.25 -0.40 -19.67
N SER A 268 -15.20 -1.32 -19.66
CA SER A 268 -15.68 -1.90 -18.41
C SER A 268 -14.59 -2.75 -17.77
N VAL A 269 -14.54 -2.79 -16.44
CA VAL A 269 -13.56 -3.58 -15.68
C VAL A 269 -14.32 -4.50 -14.73
N SER A 270 -13.95 -5.77 -14.71
CA SER A 270 -14.55 -6.75 -13.80
C SER A 270 -13.50 -7.53 -13.04
N LEU A 271 -13.82 -7.88 -11.80
CA LEU A 271 -13.09 -8.79 -10.95
C LEU A 271 -13.97 -10.02 -10.74
N SER A 272 -13.47 -11.19 -11.10
CA SER A 272 -14.14 -12.47 -10.86
C SER A 272 -13.33 -13.32 -9.89
N PHE A 273 -14.03 -14.09 -9.08
CA PHE A 273 -13.48 -15.00 -8.09
C PHE A 273 -13.65 -16.45 -8.55
N LYS A 274 -12.57 -17.22 -8.47
CA LYS A 274 -12.54 -18.65 -8.80
C LYS A 274 -12.30 -19.54 -7.58
N GLY A 275 -11.53 -19.06 -6.60
CA GLY A 275 -11.24 -19.84 -5.41
C GLY A 275 -10.26 -19.20 -4.43
N SER A 276 -10.27 -19.72 -3.21
CA SER A 276 -9.38 -19.38 -2.09
C SER A 276 -9.42 -20.51 -1.06
N SER A 277 -8.42 -20.55 -0.18
CA SER A 277 -8.39 -21.43 0.99
C SER A 277 -9.27 -20.92 2.13
N LEU A 278 -9.55 -19.62 2.17
CA LEU A 278 -10.37 -18.97 3.21
C LEU A 278 -11.63 -18.40 2.59
N GLN A 279 -12.77 -18.56 3.26
CA GLN A 279 -14.03 -18.06 2.75
C GLN A 279 -14.09 -16.52 2.81
N GLY A 280 -14.57 -15.91 1.73
CA GLY A 280 -14.70 -14.45 1.63
C GLY A 280 -15.87 -14.04 0.74
N SER A 281 -16.06 -12.74 0.58
CA SER A 281 -17.11 -12.15 -0.25
C SER A 281 -16.53 -11.16 -1.26
N LEU A 282 -17.24 -10.95 -2.36
CA LEU A 282 -16.95 -9.87 -3.30
C LEU A 282 -17.71 -8.61 -2.87
N ASN A 283 -17.04 -7.46 -2.88
CA ASN A 283 -17.62 -6.18 -2.50
C ASN A 283 -17.26 -5.09 -3.52
N VAL A 284 -18.21 -4.19 -3.77
CA VAL A 284 -17.98 -2.93 -4.47
C VAL A 284 -17.94 -1.80 -3.45
N LEU A 285 -16.86 -1.03 -3.44
CA LEU A 285 -16.67 0.04 -2.47
C LEU A 285 -16.27 1.37 -3.12
N ASN A 286 -16.44 2.43 -2.35
CA ASN A 286 -15.83 3.72 -2.54
C ASN A 286 -14.74 3.96 -1.49
N SER A 287 -13.61 4.51 -1.94
CA SER A 287 -12.62 5.05 -1.01
C SER A 287 -13.12 6.36 -0.37
N ASP A 288 -12.28 6.95 0.48
CA ASP A 288 -12.45 8.30 0.99
C ASP A 288 -12.22 9.40 -0.08
N LEU A 289 -12.37 10.66 0.35
CA LEU A 289 -12.09 11.88 -0.42
C LEU A 289 -10.60 12.11 -0.76
N PHE A 290 -9.67 11.42 -0.10
CA PHE A 290 -8.23 11.55 -0.37
C PHE A 290 -7.82 10.67 -1.55
N HIS A 291 -8.30 9.43 -1.59
CA HIS A 291 -8.00 8.45 -2.62
C HIS A 291 -8.86 8.67 -3.86
N ARG A 292 -10.15 9.01 -3.69
CA ARG A 292 -11.16 9.18 -4.75
C ARG A 292 -11.09 8.06 -5.80
N ALA A 293 -11.29 6.84 -5.38
CA ALA A 293 -11.25 5.66 -6.24
C ALA A 293 -12.46 4.75 -5.98
N ARG A 294 -12.88 4.04 -7.03
CA ARG A 294 -13.85 2.95 -6.92
C ARG A 294 -13.09 1.65 -6.72
N LEU A 295 -13.70 0.68 -6.06
CA LEU A 295 -13.02 -0.55 -5.72
C LEU A 295 -13.85 -1.78 -5.99
N LEU A 296 -13.18 -2.77 -6.57
CA LEU A 296 -13.66 -4.14 -6.66
C LEU A 296 -12.81 -4.97 -5.70
N GLN A 297 -13.43 -5.55 -4.68
CA GLN A 297 -12.75 -6.21 -3.58
C GLN A 297 -13.18 -7.66 -3.44
N TYR A 298 -12.23 -8.51 -3.09
CA TYR A 298 -12.47 -9.77 -2.41
C TYR A 298 -12.01 -9.65 -0.96
N LEU A 299 -12.87 -9.99 0.00
CA LEU A 299 -12.63 -9.83 1.44
C LEU A 299 -12.89 -11.12 2.22
N VAL A 300 -11.88 -11.58 2.94
CA VAL A 300 -11.98 -12.54 4.04
C VAL A 300 -12.11 -11.72 5.33
N ALA A 301 -13.33 -11.62 5.86
CA ALA A 301 -13.64 -10.77 7.01
C ALA A 301 -13.48 -11.47 8.37
N GLU A 302 -13.42 -12.80 8.38
CA GLU A 302 -13.37 -13.60 9.59
C GLU A 302 -11.96 -13.69 10.16
N ARG A 303 -11.84 -13.41 11.45
CA ARG A 303 -10.58 -13.60 12.18
C ARG A 303 -10.23 -15.08 12.19
N THR A 304 -9.07 -15.41 11.65
CA THR A 304 -8.66 -16.79 11.39
C THR A 304 -7.26 -17.03 11.92
N LYS A 305 -7.06 -18.16 12.61
CA LYS A 305 -5.73 -18.66 12.97
C LYS A 305 -5.17 -19.46 11.80
N ILE A 306 -4.01 -19.05 11.31
CA ILE A 306 -3.28 -19.67 10.22
C ILE A 306 -2.06 -20.37 10.83
N GLN A 307 -1.87 -21.63 10.46
CA GLN A 307 -0.71 -22.43 10.86
C GLN A 307 0.38 -22.31 9.79
N PRO A 308 1.63 -22.72 10.04
CA PRO A 308 2.66 -22.78 9.02
C PRO A 308 2.22 -23.55 7.79
N GLY A 309 2.38 -22.96 6.61
CA GLY A 309 1.95 -23.56 5.36
C GLY A 309 1.65 -22.57 4.24
N GLU A 310 1.26 -23.09 3.09
CA GLU A 310 0.83 -22.31 1.93
C GLU A 310 -0.69 -22.30 1.82
N TYR A 311 -1.26 -21.10 1.65
CA TYR A 311 -2.70 -20.86 1.58
C TYR A 311 -3.03 -20.01 0.36
N LEU A 312 -3.98 -20.47 -0.46
CA LEU A 312 -4.49 -19.69 -1.58
C LEU A 312 -5.32 -18.53 -1.03
N CYS A 313 -4.84 -17.31 -1.18
CA CYS A 313 -5.54 -16.11 -0.72
C CYS A 313 -6.58 -15.64 -1.72
N PHE A 314 -6.23 -15.69 -3.01
CA PHE A 314 -7.10 -15.27 -4.08
C PHE A 314 -6.70 -15.94 -5.40
N HIS A 315 -7.67 -16.58 -6.06
CA HIS A 315 -7.61 -16.91 -7.48
C HIS A 315 -8.79 -16.28 -8.18
N GLY A 316 -8.53 -15.53 -9.24
CA GLY A 316 -9.56 -14.83 -9.98
C GLY A 316 -9.08 -14.26 -11.30
N ARG A 317 -9.98 -13.56 -11.99
CA ARG A 317 -9.64 -12.84 -13.22
C ARG A 317 -9.98 -11.37 -13.12
N ILE A 318 -9.12 -10.55 -13.73
CA ILE A 318 -9.39 -9.15 -14.01
C ILE A 318 -9.61 -9.02 -15.51
N ALA A 319 -10.84 -8.72 -15.93
CA ALA A 319 -11.18 -8.57 -17.34
C ALA A 319 -11.53 -7.12 -17.67
N VAL A 320 -11.07 -6.66 -18.84
CA VAL A 320 -11.36 -5.36 -19.44
C VAL A 320 -12.25 -5.60 -20.67
N LEU A 321 -13.47 -5.07 -20.69
CA LEU A 321 -14.52 -5.41 -21.66
C LEU A 321 -14.90 -4.21 -22.54
#